data_AF-A0A1B6H7E5-F1
#
_entry.id   AF-A0A1B6H7E5-F1
#
_cell.length_a   1.000
_cell.length_b   1.000
_cell.length_c   1.000
_cell.angle_alpha   90.00
_cell.angle_beta   90.00
_cell.angle_gamma   90.00
#
_symmetry.space_group_name_H-M   'P 1'
#
loop_
_entity.id
_entity.type
_entity.pdbx_description
1 polymer ?
#
loop_
_entity_poly.entity_id
_entity_poly.type
_entity_poly.pdbx_seq_one_letter_code
_entity_poly.pdbx_strand_id
1 'polypeptide(L)'
;MSPSAVMGGRAQGPGVYKDKSKPTDIRTSNINAAKAVADAIRTSLGPRGMDKMIQAANGEVTITNDGATILKQMNVIHPAAKMLVELSKAQDIEAGDGTTSVVIVAGALLEAAEKLLQKGIHPTTISDAFQRAAAKAVEILTEMAMPVELVDRDSLIKSASTSLNSKVVSQQSSLLAPIAVDAVLKVIDPARDTNVDLKDIKIIKTLGGTVEDTELIEGLVFTQKPANVNGPRRVEKAKIGLIQFCISPPKTDMDHNVIVSDYAAMDRVLKEERTYILNIVKQIKKSGCNVLLVQKSILRDAVSDLAIHFLDKIKVMVV
;
A
#
# COMPACT_ATOMS: atom_id res chain seq x y z
N MET A 1 -4.87 -77.02 -35.36
CA MET A 1 -5.34 -76.54 -34.05
C MET A 1 -4.11 -76.28 -33.20
N SER A 2 -3.93 -75.02 -32.81
CA SER A 2 -3.41 -74.45 -31.55
C SER A 2 -2.27 -75.12 -30.76
N PRO A 3 -1.45 -74.32 -30.04
CA PRO A 3 -0.01 -74.51 -29.95
C PRO A 3 0.53 -74.94 -28.57
N SER A 4 1.84 -75.21 -28.58
CA SER A 4 2.78 -75.58 -27.53
C SER A 4 2.73 -74.72 -26.26
N ALA A 5 2.77 -75.38 -25.09
CA ALA A 5 2.95 -74.76 -23.78
C ALA A 5 4.44 -74.77 -23.38
N VAL A 6 5.01 -73.57 -23.18
CA VAL A 6 6.38 -73.34 -22.68
C VAL A 6 6.31 -72.98 -21.19
N MET A 7 7.28 -73.53 -20.44
CA MET A 7 7.47 -73.42 -19.00
C MET A 7 7.48 -71.97 -18.47
N GLY A 8 6.87 -71.78 -17.30
CA GLY A 8 6.78 -70.50 -16.59
C GLY A 8 8.10 -70.08 -15.94
N GLY A 9 8.62 -68.92 -16.37
CA GLY A 9 9.56 -68.11 -15.61
C GLY A 9 8.81 -66.98 -14.91
N ARG A 10 8.87 -66.93 -13.57
CA ARG A 10 8.39 -65.77 -12.79
C ARG A 10 9.33 -64.59 -13.04
N ALA A 11 8.85 -63.59 -13.78
CA ALA A 11 9.49 -62.28 -13.87
C ALA A 11 9.39 -61.58 -12.51
N GLN A 12 10.54 -61.29 -11.89
CA GLN A 12 10.63 -60.31 -10.80
C GLN A 12 10.26 -58.94 -11.37
N GLY A 13 9.19 -58.34 -10.87
CA GLY A 13 8.81 -56.97 -11.21
C GLY A 13 9.90 -55.98 -10.79
N PRO A 14 10.01 -54.82 -11.46
CA PRO A 14 11.00 -53.82 -11.11
C PRO A 14 10.66 -53.29 -9.71
N GLY A 15 11.54 -53.59 -8.76
CA GLY A 15 11.48 -52.99 -7.43
C GLY A 15 11.52 -51.48 -7.56
N VAL A 16 10.45 -50.82 -7.15
CA VAL A 16 10.39 -49.37 -6.97
C VAL A 16 11.35 -49.03 -5.82
N TYR A 17 12.62 -48.78 -6.16
CA TYR A 17 13.51 -48.01 -5.31
C TYR A 17 12.87 -46.63 -5.15
N LYS A 18 12.17 -46.40 -4.04
CA LYS A 18 11.81 -45.05 -3.59
C LYS A 18 13.13 -44.34 -3.28
N ASP A 19 13.63 -43.54 -4.22
CA ASP A 19 14.73 -42.60 -4.01
C ASP A 19 14.41 -41.72 -2.79
N LYS A 20 14.95 -42.08 -1.61
CA LYS A 20 14.91 -41.27 -0.39
C LYS A 20 15.77 -40.00 -0.49
N SER A 21 16.57 -39.86 -1.54
CA SER A 21 17.38 -38.68 -1.86
C SER A 21 16.51 -37.48 -2.24
N LYS A 22 15.53 -37.68 -3.13
CA LYS A 22 14.68 -36.58 -3.66
C LYS A 22 14.04 -35.71 -2.59
N PRO A 23 13.42 -36.25 -1.50
CA PRO A 23 12.87 -35.40 -0.44
C PRO A 23 13.93 -34.63 0.35
N THR A 24 15.13 -35.18 0.50
CA THR A 24 16.23 -34.53 1.20
C THR A 24 16.81 -33.40 0.36
N ASP A 25 17.01 -33.64 -0.93
CA ASP A 25 17.53 -32.65 -1.88
C ASP A 25 16.57 -31.45 -2.03
N ILE A 26 15.26 -31.70 -2.06
CA ILE A 26 14.24 -30.64 -2.09
C ILE A 26 14.31 -29.78 -0.83
N ARG A 27 14.47 -30.38 0.36
CA ARG A 27 14.60 -29.62 1.62
C ARG A 27 15.83 -28.73 1.60
N THR A 28 16.97 -29.28 1.19
CA THR A 28 18.23 -28.51 1.09
C THR A 28 18.12 -27.38 0.06
N SER A 29 17.50 -27.63 -1.09
CA SER A 29 17.23 -26.60 -2.11
C SER A 29 16.36 -25.46 -1.56
N ASN A 30 15.27 -25.81 -0.86
CA ASN A 30 14.38 -24.82 -0.25
C ASN A 30 15.10 -23.96 0.79
N ILE A 31 15.89 -24.59 1.67
CA ILE A 31 16.67 -23.89 2.71
C ILE A 31 17.70 -22.96 2.07
N ASN A 32 18.45 -23.44 1.07
CA ASN A 32 19.47 -22.65 0.39
C ASN A 32 18.88 -21.43 -0.32
N ALA A 33 17.76 -21.60 -1.03
CA ALA A 33 17.08 -20.50 -1.71
C ALA A 33 16.56 -19.45 -0.71
N ALA A 34 15.95 -19.89 0.40
CA ALA A 34 15.46 -18.99 1.45
C ALA A 34 16.61 -18.24 2.15
N LYS A 35 17.71 -18.94 2.44
CA LYS A 35 18.92 -18.37 3.05
C LYS A 35 19.55 -17.32 2.15
N ALA A 36 19.67 -17.59 0.85
CA ALA A 36 20.22 -16.61 -0.11
C ALA A 36 19.42 -15.31 -0.14
N VAL A 37 18.08 -15.38 -0.03
CA VAL A 37 17.22 -14.19 0.05
C VAL A 37 17.40 -13.46 1.39
N ALA A 38 17.48 -14.20 2.50
CA ALA A 38 17.74 -13.59 3.81
C ALA A 38 19.12 -12.89 3.85
N ASP A 39 20.15 -13.49 3.26
CA ASP A 39 21.50 -12.92 3.19
C ASP A 39 21.55 -11.64 2.36
N ALA A 40 20.78 -11.57 1.25
CA ALA A 40 20.68 -10.36 0.44
C ALA A 40 20.12 -9.16 1.24
N ILE A 41 19.11 -9.43 2.08
CA ILE A 41 18.40 -8.41 2.87
C ILE A 41 19.11 -8.09 4.17
N ARG A 42 19.93 -9.03 4.69
CA ARG A 42 20.67 -8.87 5.96
C ARG A 42 21.48 -7.58 6.04
N THR A 43 22.02 -7.13 4.92
CA THR A 43 22.80 -5.89 4.83
C THR A 43 21.99 -4.61 4.99
N SER A 44 20.66 -4.68 5.02
CA SER A 44 19.75 -3.57 5.29
C SER A 44 19.21 -3.55 6.72
N LEU A 45 19.60 -4.51 7.58
CA LEU A 45 19.10 -4.55 8.96
C LEU A 45 19.82 -3.55 9.87
N GLY A 46 19.04 -2.77 10.63
CA GLY A 46 19.49 -1.94 11.73
C GLY A 46 19.90 -0.51 11.32
N PRO A 47 20.35 0.33 12.28
CA PRO A 47 20.68 1.75 12.03
C PRO A 47 21.87 1.97 11.08
N ARG A 48 22.69 0.94 10.88
CA ARG A 48 23.81 0.92 9.92
C ARG A 48 23.49 0.09 8.67
N GLY A 49 22.22 -0.28 8.50
CA GLY A 49 21.75 -0.96 7.29
C GLY A 49 21.95 -0.06 6.07
N MET A 50 22.34 -0.67 4.95
CA MET A 50 22.50 0.04 3.70
C MET A 50 21.23 -0.05 2.86
N ASP A 51 20.84 1.07 2.26
CA ASP A 51 19.73 1.12 1.32
C ASP A 51 20.05 0.33 0.04
N LYS A 52 19.00 -0.23 -0.56
CA LYS A 52 19.08 -0.94 -1.82
C LYS A 52 18.47 -0.09 -2.92
N MET A 53 19.26 0.14 -3.96
CA MET A 53 18.78 0.68 -5.22
C MET A 53 18.31 -0.48 -6.08
N ILE A 54 17.05 -0.48 -6.45
CA ILE A 54 16.41 -1.49 -7.30
C ILE A 54 15.88 -0.79 -8.54
N GLN A 55 16.29 -1.27 -9.70
CA GLN A 55 15.76 -0.82 -10.98
C GLN A 55 14.72 -1.82 -11.48
N ALA A 56 13.49 -1.36 -11.63
CA ALA A 56 12.42 -2.16 -12.22
C ALA A 56 12.57 -2.25 -13.75
N ALA A 57 11.89 -3.22 -14.37
CA ALA A 57 11.97 -3.46 -15.81
C ALA A 57 11.46 -2.28 -16.67
N ASN A 58 10.62 -1.41 -16.11
CA ASN A 58 10.15 -0.18 -16.73
C ASN A 58 11.17 0.97 -16.65
N GLY A 59 12.34 0.76 -16.02
CA GLY A 59 13.37 1.77 -15.80
C GLY A 59 13.18 2.61 -14.54
N GLU A 60 12.11 2.40 -13.76
CA GLU A 60 11.87 3.09 -12.50
C GLU A 60 12.89 2.64 -11.45
N VAL A 61 13.58 3.61 -10.83
CA VAL A 61 14.58 3.35 -9.80
C VAL A 61 13.96 3.65 -8.44
N THR A 62 13.93 2.65 -7.57
CA THR A 62 13.51 2.79 -6.18
C THR A 62 14.71 2.59 -5.26
N ILE A 63 14.91 3.50 -4.31
CA ILE A 63 15.91 3.36 -3.25
C ILE A 63 15.16 3.16 -1.94
N THR A 64 15.41 2.05 -1.24
CA THR A 64 14.70 1.74 0.00
C THR A 64 15.54 0.88 0.95
N ASN A 65 15.29 1.06 2.24
CA ASN A 65 15.79 0.19 3.32
C ASN A 65 14.78 -0.90 3.71
N ASP A 66 13.50 -0.70 3.38
CA ASP A 66 12.41 -1.55 3.82
C ASP A 66 12.43 -2.92 3.13
N GLY A 67 12.57 -3.97 3.94
CA GLY A 67 12.63 -5.36 3.48
C GLY A 67 11.43 -5.80 2.66
N ALA A 68 10.22 -5.34 3.02
CA ALA A 68 9.00 -5.69 2.27
C ALA A 68 9.02 -5.08 0.87
N THR A 69 9.40 -3.81 0.75
CA THR A 69 9.54 -3.13 -0.55
C THR A 69 10.65 -3.77 -1.39
N ILE A 70 11.81 -4.09 -0.79
CA ILE A 70 12.92 -4.78 -1.47
C ILE A 70 12.45 -6.12 -2.06
N LEU A 71 11.81 -6.94 -1.24
CA LEU A 71 11.32 -8.27 -1.62
C LEU A 71 10.23 -8.23 -2.67
N LYS A 72 9.35 -7.23 -2.62
CA LYS A 72 8.26 -7.06 -3.59
C LYS A 72 8.77 -6.65 -4.97
N GLN A 73 9.84 -5.86 -5.03
CA GLN A 73 10.44 -5.43 -6.29
C GLN A 73 11.43 -6.46 -6.85
N MET A 74 11.99 -7.32 -6.01
CA MET A 74 12.85 -8.41 -6.44
C MET A 74 12.03 -9.52 -7.11
N ASN A 75 12.41 -9.89 -8.34
CA ASN A 75 11.74 -10.97 -9.07
C ASN A 75 12.19 -12.35 -8.55
N VAL A 76 11.58 -12.83 -7.47
CA VAL A 76 11.92 -14.11 -6.84
C VAL A 76 11.18 -15.26 -7.53
N ILE A 77 11.93 -16.13 -8.23
CA ILE A 77 11.38 -17.26 -8.99
C ILE A 77 11.14 -18.49 -8.09
N HIS A 78 12.01 -18.74 -7.11
CA HIS A 78 11.96 -19.95 -6.30
C HIS A 78 10.77 -19.93 -5.31
N PRO A 79 9.88 -20.95 -5.29
CA PRO A 79 8.67 -20.94 -4.45
C PRO A 79 8.94 -20.73 -2.96
N ALA A 80 9.94 -21.43 -2.39
CA ALA A 80 10.30 -21.26 -0.98
C ALA A 80 10.75 -19.82 -0.63
N ALA A 81 11.37 -19.13 -1.57
CA ALA A 81 11.80 -17.75 -1.39
C ALA A 81 10.63 -16.78 -1.56
N LYS A 82 9.65 -17.10 -2.41
CA LYS A 82 8.39 -16.36 -2.51
C LYS A 82 7.59 -16.38 -1.20
N MET A 83 7.65 -17.47 -0.44
CA MET A 83 7.05 -17.53 0.89
C MET A 83 7.65 -16.49 1.86
N LEU A 84 8.95 -16.15 1.73
CA LEU A 84 9.56 -15.09 2.54
C LEU A 84 9.04 -13.70 2.15
N VAL A 85 8.71 -13.48 0.87
CA VAL A 85 8.05 -12.25 0.39
C VAL A 85 6.68 -12.10 1.05
N GLU A 86 5.90 -13.18 1.09
CA GLU A 86 4.57 -13.20 1.72
C GLU A 86 4.66 -13.01 3.23
N LEU A 87 5.65 -13.63 3.89
CA LEU A 87 5.94 -13.44 5.31
C LEU A 87 6.24 -11.96 5.64
N SER A 88 7.13 -11.34 4.87
CA SER A 88 7.47 -9.93 5.03
C SER A 88 6.27 -9.01 4.79
N LYS A 89 5.39 -9.36 3.84
CA LYS A 89 4.17 -8.61 3.57
C LYS A 89 3.14 -8.74 4.68
N ALA A 90 2.99 -9.92 5.28
CA ALA A 90 2.10 -10.11 6.44
C ALA A 90 2.59 -9.27 7.63
N GLN A 91 3.90 -9.23 7.88
CA GLN A 91 4.49 -8.39 8.91
C GLN A 91 4.25 -6.89 8.67
N ASP A 92 4.37 -6.45 7.42
CA ASP A 92 4.10 -5.06 7.02
C ASP A 92 2.63 -4.64 7.26
N ILE A 93 1.68 -5.56 7.10
CA ILE A 93 0.25 -5.28 7.30
C ILE A 93 -0.12 -5.31 8.78
N GLU A 94 0.35 -6.30 9.54
CA GLU A 94 -0.06 -6.51 10.93
C GLU A 94 0.69 -5.61 11.91
N ALA A 95 2.00 -5.42 11.72
CA ALA A 95 2.83 -4.63 12.63
C ALA A 95 3.37 -3.34 12.00
N GLY A 96 3.56 -3.30 10.67
CA GLY A 96 4.10 -2.12 9.96
C GLY A 96 5.59 -1.85 10.18
N ASP A 97 6.29 -2.67 10.96
CA ASP A 97 7.74 -2.62 11.18
C ASP A 97 8.32 -4.04 11.35
N GLY A 98 9.65 -4.16 11.21
CA GLY A 98 10.37 -5.42 11.37
C GLY A 98 10.28 -6.36 10.17
N THR A 99 9.87 -5.84 8.99
CA THR A 99 9.78 -6.58 7.72
C THR A 99 11.11 -7.23 7.33
N THR A 100 12.23 -6.53 7.53
CA THR A 100 13.59 -7.05 7.32
C THR A 100 13.95 -8.12 8.37
N SER A 101 13.61 -7.88 9.64
CA SER A 101 13.95 -8.76 10.76
C SER A 101 13.28 -10.13 10.65
N VAL A 102 11.99 -10.17 10.28
CA VAL A 102 11.24 -11.43 10.21
C VAL A 102 11.83 -12.39 9.16
N VAL A 103 12.33 -11.84 8.05
CA VAL A 103 12.95 -12.63 6.98
C VAL A 103 14.32 -13.18 7.42
N ILE A 104 15.11 -12.37 8.12
CA ILE A 104 16.42 -12.78 8.65
C ILE A 104 16.26 -13.85 9.72
N VAL A 105 15.29 -13.70 10.62
CA VAL A 105 14.96 -14.72 11.63
C VAL A 105 14.54 -16.02 10.97
N ALA A 106 13.67 -15.96 9.95
CA ALA A 106 13.27 -17.15 9.19
C ALA A 106 14.48 -17.84 8.52
N GLY A 107 15.36 -17.07 7.88
CA GLY A 107 16.60 -17.59 7.29
C GLY A 107 17.52 -18.28 8.31
N ALA A 108 17.70 -17.66 9.48
CA ALA A 108 18.52 -18.21 10.56
C ALA A 108 17.90 -19.49 11.17
N LEU A 109 16.57 -19.55 11.32
CA LEU A 109 15.87 -20.75 11.78
C LEU A 109 15.99 -21.91 10.77
N LEU A 110 15.95 -21.62 9.48
CA LEU A 110 16.17 -22.62 8.43
C LEU A 110 17.61 -23.15 8.43
N GLU A 111 18.60 -22.29 8.65
CA GLU A 111 20.00 -22.71 8.84
C GLU A 111 20.19 -23.58 10.09
N ALA A 112 19.52 -23.25 11.19
CA ALA A 112 19.52 -24.08 12.39
C ALA A 112 18.83 -25.43 12.15
N ALA A 113 17.72 -25.44 11.42
CA ALA A 113 17.01 -26.66 11.03
C ALA A 113 17.87 -27.56 10.15
N GLU A 114 18.64 -27.00 9.22
CA GLU A 114 19.57 -27.76 8.37
C GLU A 114 20.57 -28.58 9.21
N LYS A 115 21.16 -27.96 10.24
CA LYS A 115 22.09 -28.64 11.17
C LYS A 115 21.43 -29.80 11.93
N LEU A 116 20.15 -29.67 12.27
CA LEU A 116 19.38 -30.72 12.95
C LEU A 116 19.00 -31.85 11.99
N LEU A 117 18.67 -31.52 10.75
CA LEU A 117 18.40 -32.50 9.69
C LEU A 117 19.65 -33.33 9.35
N GLN A 118 20.83 -32.71 9.31
CA GLN A 118 22.11 -33.40 9.12
C GLN A 118 22.42 -34.40 10.25
N LYS A 119 21.91 -34.16 11.46
CA LYS A 119 22.00 -35.09 12.60
C LYS A 119 20.97 -36.23 12.54
N GLY A 120 20.12 -36.27 11.51
CA GLY A 120 19.12 -37.32 11.31
C GLY A 120 17.81 -37.13 12.08
N ILE A 121 17.54 -35.92 12.62
CA ILE A 121 16.28 -35.63 13.31
C ILE A 121 15.15 -35.51 12.28
N HIS A 122 13.99 -36.10 12.58
CA HIS A 122 12.85 -36.07 11.67
C HIS A 122 12.30 -34.63 11.52
N PRO A 123 12.01 -34.14 10.29
CA PRO A 123 11.56 -32.76 10.07
C PRO A 123 10.35 -32.34 10.91
N THR A 124 9.36 -33.22 11.07
CA THR A 124 8.16 -32.95 11.89
C THR A 124 8.51 -32.65 13.35
N THR A 125 9.48 -33.35 13.92
CA THR A 125 9.93 -33.11 15.29
C THR A 125 10.58 -31.73 15.44
N ILE A 126 11.30 -31.28 14.41
CA ILE A 126 11.88 -29.93 14.38
C ILE A 126 10.77 -28.87 14.30
N SER A 127 9.79 -29.07 13.43
CA SER A 127 8.63 -28.18 13.28
C SER A 127 7.82 -28.05 14.59
N ASP A 128 7.50 -29.17 15.23
CA ASP A 128 6.77 -29.19 16.50
C ASP A 128 7.56 -28.49 17.61
N ALA A 129 8.88 -28.69 17.66
CA ALA A 129 9.76 -28.04 18.63
C ALA A 129 9.81 -26.52 18.42
N PHE A 130 9.91 -26.06 17.16
CA PHE A 130 9.90 -24.63 16.84
C PHE A 130 8.57 -23.97 17.20
N GLN A 131 7.44 -24.66 16.99
CA GLN A 131 6.13 -24.11 17.36
C GLN A 131 5.97 -23.94 18.87
N ARG A 132 6.44 -24.92 19.66
CA ARG A 132 6.46 -24.82 21.13
C ARG A 132 7.41 -23.73 21.62
N ALA A 133 8.59 -23.62 21.00
CA ALA A 133 9.57 -22.58 21.33
C ALA A 133 9.03 -21.18 21.00
N ALA A 134 8.36 -21.01 19.87
CA ALA A 134 7.73 -19.75 19.49
C ALA A 134 6.64 -19.33 20.49
N ALA A 135 5.76 -20.24 20.89
CA ALA A 135 4.75 -19.96 21.92
C ALA A 135 5.39 -19.48 23.23
N LYS A 136 6.43 -20.18 23.70
CA LYS A 136 7.11 -19.78 24.94
C LYS A 136 7.89 -18.46 24.79
N ALA A 137 8.45 -18.19 23.63
CA ALA A 137 9.13 -16.93 23.35
C ALA A 137 8.16 -15.74 23.41
N VAL A 138 6.93 -15.89 22.90
CA VAL A 138 5.89 -14.86 23.00
C VAL A 138 5.54 -14.58 24.46
N GLU A 139 5.37 -15.62 25.29
CA GLU A 139 5.11 -15.44 26.73
C GLU A 139 6.23 -14.61 27.41
N ILE A 140 7.50 -14.95 27.15
CA ILE A 140 8.64 -14.23 27.71
C ILE A 140 8.66 -12.77 27.24
N LEU A 141 8.39 -12.51 25.95
CA LEU A 141 8.32 -11.15 25.42
C LEU A 141 7.18 -10.34 26.07
N THR A 142 6.03 -10.96 26.35
CA THR A 142 4.93 -10.30 27.05
C THR A 142 5.24 -10.02 28.52
N GLU A 143 5.98 -10.90 29.19
CA GLU A 143 6.43 -10.68 30.58
C GLU A 143 7.49 -9.57 30.68
N MET A 144 8.33 -9.41 29.64
CA MET A 144 9.34 -8.37 29.55
C MET A 144 8.79 -7.01 29.07
N ALA A 145 7.58 -6.98 28.51
CA ALA A 145 7.00 -5.77 27.95
C ALA A 145 6.66 -4.76 29.05
N MET A 146 7.07 -3.51 28.85
CA MET A 146 6.68 -2.41 29.72
C MET A 146 5.47 -1.70 29.10
N PRO A 147 4.29 -1.71 29.77
CA PRO A 147 3.12 -1.02 29.25
C PRO A 147 3.36 0.50 29.24
N VAL A 148 2.98 1.15 28.14
CA VAL A 148 3.09 2.60 27.96
C VAL A 148 1.67 3.17 27.85
N GLU A 149 1.41 4.25 28.57
CA GLU A 149 0.14 4.96 28.48
C GLU A 149 0.14 5.91 27.26
N LEU A 150 -1.00 6.01 26.58
CA LEU A 150 -1.15 6.88 25.39
C LEU A 150 -0.98 8.38 25.70
N VAL A 151 -1.10 8.76 26.97
CA VAL A 151 -0.86 10.13 27.45
C VAL A 151 0.63 10.47 27.45
N ASP A 152 1.51 9.47 27.54
CA ASP A 152 2.96 9.65 27.53
C ASP A 152 3.50 9.87 26.11
N ARG A 153 3.32 11.11 25.65
CA ARG A 153 3.79 11.57 24.33
C ARG A 153 5.30 11.39 24.15
N ASP A 154 6.10 11.56 25.21
CA ASP A 154 7.57 11.50 25.10
C ASP A 154 8.04 10.08 24.81
N SER A 155 7.44 9.08 25.44
CA SER A 155 7.73 7.67 25.15
C SER A 155 7.32 7.28 23.72
N LEU A 156 6.17 7.78 23.24
CA LEU A 156 5.73 7.56 21.85
C LEU A 156 6.70 8.18 20.83
N ILE A 157 7.18 9.41 21.09
CA ILE A 157 8.16 10.08 20.23
C ILE A 157 9.49 9.32 20.21
N LYS A 158 9.96 8.83 21.35
CA LYS A 158 11.19 8.01 21.42
C LYS A 158 11.04 6.73 20.61
N SER A 159 9.88 6.07 20.67
CA SER A 159 9.58 4.87 19.89
C SER A 159 9.60 5.17 18.38
N ALA A 160 8.87 6.19 17.94
CA ALA A 160 8.82 6.61 16.54
C ALA A 160 10.21 7.06 16.02
N SER A 161 10.96 7.83 16.81
CA SER A 161 12.33 8.24 16.47
C SER A 161 13.25 7.03 16.30
N THR A 162 13.14 6.03 17.17
CA THR A 162 13.95 4.80 17.08
C THR A 162 13.67 4.02 15.80
N SER A 163 12.41 3.92 15.37
CA SER A 163 12.04 3.25 14.10
C SER A 163 12.51 4.02 12.86
N LEU A 164 12.60 5.35 12.94
CA LEU A 164 13.08 6.19 11.82
C LEU A 164 14.61 6.20 11.66
N ASN A 165 15.37 5.85 12.70
CA ASN A 165 16.84 6.00 12.71
C ASN A 165 17.58 5.11 11.70
N SER A 166 16.98 4.02 11.20
CA SER A 166 17.56 3.20 10.13
C SER A 166 17.26 3.70 8.72
N LYS A 167 16.42 4.74 8.58
CA LYS A 167 15.99 5.27 7.28
C LYS A 167 16.85 6.47 6.87
N VAL A 168 16.78 6.84 5.59
CA VAL A 168 17.44 8.04 5.03
C VAL A 168 17.08 9.31 5.82
N VAL A 169 15.87 9.36 6.38
CA VAL A 169 15.34 10.47 7.17
C VAL A 169 15.78 10.46 8.64
N SER A 170 16.77 9.64 9.01
CA SER A 170 17.26 9.53 10.39
C SER A 170 17.72 10.88 10.98
N GLN A 171 18.33 11.74 10.16
CA GLN A 171 18.77 13.07 10.58
C GLN A 171 17.60 14.01 10.90
N GLN A 172 16.45 13.81 10.23
CA GLN A 172 15.22 14.57 10.43
C GLN A 172 14.21 13.84 11.33
N SER A 173 14.63 12.79 12.03
CA SER A 173 13.77 12.03 12.94
C SER A 173 13.17 12.90 14.04
N SER A 174 13.87 13.94 14.48
CA SER A 174 13.41 14.92 15.47
C SER A 174 12.18 15.72 15.01
N LEU A 175 12.04 15.95 13.71
CA LEU A 175 10.89 16.64 13.11
C LEU A 175 9.77 15.66 12.78
N LEU A 176 10.11 14.53 12.16
CA LEU A 176 9.13 13.57 11.64
C LEU A 176 8.47 12.72 12.74
N ALA A 177 9.19 12.39 13.82
CA ALA A 177 8.63 11.58 14.90
C ALA A 177 7.47 12.29 15.63
N PRO A 178 7.58 13.56 16.04
CA PRO A 178 6.44 14.31 16.58
C PRO A 178 5.26 14.38 15.61
N ILE A 179 5.51 14.64 14.32
CA ILE A 179 4.45 14.70 13.30
C ILE A 179 3.68 13.38 13.22
N ALA A 180 4.38 12.24 13.20
CA ALA A 180 3.76 10.93 13.15
C ALA A 180 2.92 10.63 14.40
N VAL A 181 3.45 10.95 15.59
CA VAL A 181 2.74 10.76 16.86
C VAL A 181 1.49 11.65 16.93
N ASP A 182 1.63 12.94 16.59
CA ASP A 182 0.52 13.90 16.63
C ASP A 182 -0.57 13.56 15.60
N ALA A 183 -0.20 13.01 14.44
CA ALA A 183 -1.16 12.55 13.44
C ALA A 183 -1.99 11.35 13.96
N VAL A 184 -1.34 10.36 14.57
CA VAL A 184 -2.01 9.16 15.10
C VAL A 184 -2.88 9.50 16.32
N LEU A 185 -2.39 10.35 17.23
CA LEU A 185 -3.15 10.79 18.41
C LEU A 185 -4.42 11.57 18.06
N LYS A 186 -4.49 12.18 16.87
CA LYS A 186 -5.72 12.88 16.40
C LYS A 186 -6.74 11.95 15.76
N VAL A 187 -6.32 10.78 15.27
CA VAL A 187 -7.17 9.80 14.59
C VAL A 187 -7.66 8.72 15.56
N ILE A 188 -6.95 8.50 16.67
CA ILE A 188 -7.33 7.49 17.65
C ILE A 188 -8.71 7.81 18.26
N ASP A 189 -9.64 6.85 18.18
CA ASP A 189 -10.94 6.94 18.85
C ASP A 189 -10.81 6.30 20.23
N PRO A 190 -11.02 7.05 21.33
CA PRO A 190 -10.94 6.53 22.69
C PRO A 190 -11.87 5.34 22.97
N ALA A 191 -12.91 5.13 22.14
CA ALA A 191 -13.85 4.03 22.27
C ALA A 191 -13.43 2.74 21.53
N ARG A 192 -12.47 2.81 20.60
CA ARG A 192 -11.98 1.69 19.78
C ARG A 192 -10.45 1.60 19.85
N ASP A 193 -9.96 1.27 21.03
CA ASP A 193 -8.55 1.34 21.41
C ASP A 193 -7.63 0.29 20.75
N THR A 194 -8.16 -0.56 19.86
CA THR A 194 -7.44 -1.75 19.37
C THR A 194 -6.87 -1.63 17.96
N ASN A 195 -7.40 -0.79 17.07
CA ASN A 195 -6.82 -0.62 15.74
C ASN A 195 -7.14 0.75 15.14
N VAL A 196 -6.10 1.52 14.82
CA VAL A 196 -6.22 2.84 14.19
C VAL A 196 -6.27 2.67 12.68
N ASP A 197 -7.27 3.24 12.00
CA ASP A 197 -7.30 3.22 10.54
C ASP A 197 -6.31 4.23 9.97
N LEU A 198 -5.15 3.74 9.53
CA LEU A 198 -4.12 4.57 8.89
C LEU A 198 -4.59 5.23 7.59
N LYS A 199 -5.74 4.83 7.01
CA LYS A 199 -6.31 5.48 5.82
C LYS A 199 -6.79 6.90 6.09
N ASP A 200 -7.10 7.24 7.35
CA ASP A 200 -7.49 8.58 7.73
C ASP A 200 -6.29 9.55 7.73
N ILE A 201 -5.06 9.02 7.80
CA ILE A 201 -3.82 9.79 7.68
C ILE A 201 -3.34 9.78 6.22
N LYS A 202 -3.74 10.81 5.46
CA LYS A 202 -3.35 10.93 4.05
C LYS A 202 -2.00 11.63 3.89
N ILE A 203 -0.99 10.89 3.44
CA ILE A 203 0.33 11.45 3.09
C ILE A 203 0.32 11.91 1.62
N ILE A 204 0.56 13.20 1.39
CA ILE A 204 0.66 13.78 0.04
C ILE A 204 2.12 14.16 -0.22
N LYS A 205 2.66 13.65 -1.33
CA LYS A 205 4.03 13.92 -1.76
C LYS A 205 4.00 14.97 -2.87
N THR A 206 4.63 16.11 -2.63
CA THR A 206 4.86 17.16 -3.63
C THR A 206 6.33 17.24 -3.96
N LEU A 207 6.67 17.41 -5.24
CA LEU A 207 8.04 17.59 -5.68
C LEU A 207 8.50 19.03 -5.38
N GLY A 208 9.70 19.18 -4.81
CA GLY A 208 10.29 20.46 -4.42
C GLY A 208 10.50 20.58 -2.91
N GLY A 209 11.32 21.54 -2.50
CA GLY A 209 11.68 21.75 -1.08
C GLY A 209 12.66 20.71 -0.55
N THR A 210 12.78 20.65 0.77
CA THR A 210 13.54 19.65 1.52
C THR A 210 12.61 18.86 2.46
N VAL A 211 13.11 17.78 3.06
CA VAL A 211 12.35 16.98 4.04
C VAL A 211 11.95 17.82 5.27
N GLU A 212 12.70 18.88 5.57
CA GLU A 212 12.45 19.78 6.69
C GLU A 212 11.20 20.67 6.48
N ASP A 213 10.76 20.84 5.23
CA ASP A 213 9.54 21.58 4.89
C ASP A 213 8.27 20.76 5.12
N THR A 214 8.39 19.55 5.68
CA THR A 214 7.25 18.66 5.95
C THR A 214 6.48 19.16 7.18
N GLU A 215 5.18 19.43 7.00
CA GLU A 215 4.29 19.86 8.08
C GLU A 215 3.04 18.97 8.19
N LEU A 216 2.49 18.89 9.40
CA LEU A 216 1.21 18.24 9.66
C LEU A 216 0.08 19.24 9.44
N ILE A 217 -0.72 19.04 8.40
CA ILE A 217 -1.90 19.86 8.14
C ILE A 217 -3.12 19.22 8.82
N GLU A 218 -3.79 19.98 9.68
CA GLU A 218 -5.05 19.58 10.30
C GLU A 218 -6.21 19.71 9.32
N GLY A 219 -6.31 18.74 8.41
CA GLY A 219 -7.38 18.67 7.41
C GLY A 219 -6.97 17.87 6.18
N LEU A 220 -7.90 17.79 5.22
CA LEU A 220 -7.65 17.11 3.96
C LEU A 220 -7.02 18.07 2.95
N VAL A 221 -5.86 17.67 2.42
CA VAL A 221 -5.17 18.41 1.35
C VAL A 221 -5.56 17.82 -0.01
N PHE A 222 -5.80 18.68 -0.99
CA PHE A 222 -6.04 18.29 -2.37
C PHE A 222 -4.84 18.69 -3.24
N THR A 223 -4.37 17.77 -4.08
CA THR A 223 -3.29 18.02 -5.05
C THR A 223 -3.78 18.72 -6.32
N GLN A 224 -5.09 18.74 -6.53
CA GLN A 224 -5.70 19.31 -7.73
C GLN A 224 -5.72 20.83 -7.64
N LYS A 225 -5.51 21.47 -8.80
CA LYS A 225 -5.61 22.92 -8.93
C LYS A 225 -7.07 23.32 -9.14
N PRO A 226 -7.49 24.50 -8.67
CA PRO A 226 -8.82 25.00 -8.95
C PRO A 226 -9.02 25.19 -10.45
N ALA A 227 -10.21 24.85 -10.94
CA ALA A 227 -10.59 24.98 -12.36
C ALA A 227 -10.93 26.44 -12.75
N ASN A 228 -11.18 27.31 -11.76
CA ASN A 228 -11.53 28.71 -11.97
C ASN A 228 -10.41 29.50 -12.65
N VAL A 229 -10.76 30.34 -13.64
CA VAL A 229 -9.80 31.22 -14.33
C VAL A 229 -9.71 32.57 -13.62
N ASN A 230 -10.87 33.17 -13.31
CA ASN A 230 -10.98 34.47 -12.62
C ASN A 230 -11.66 34.36 -11.24
N GLY A 231 -11.91 33.13 -10.77
CA GLY A 231 -12.57 32.87 -9.50
C GLY A 231 -11.68 33.05 -8.26
N PRO A 232 -12.27 32.95 -7.06
CA PRO A 232 -11.55 33.14 -5.80
C PRO A 232 -10.56 32.00 -5.57
N ARG A 233 -9.29 32.36 -5.31
CA ARG A 233 -8.23 31.39 -4.93
C ARG A 233 -8.24 31.01 -3.45
N ARG A 234 -8.87 31.84 -2.62
CA ARG A 234 -9.02 31.63 -1.17
C ARG A 234 -10.44 31.98 -0.77
N VAL A 235 -11.07 31.08 -0.02
CA VAL A 235 -12.43 31.25 0.50
C VAL A 235 -12.39 31.07 2.01
N GLU A 236 -12.85 32.09 2.75
CA GLU A 236 -12.98 32.01 4.21
C GLU A 236 -14.40 31.59 4.59
N LYS A 237 -14.54 30.78 5.65
CA LYS A 237 -15.82 30.21 6.10
C LYS A 237 -16.58 29.50 4.95
N ALA A 238 -15.86 28.65 4.22
CA ALA A 238 -16.40 27.93 3.09
C ALA A 238 -17.44 26.88 3.51
N LYS A 239 -18.53 26.79 2.75
CA LYS A 239 -19.41 25.63 2.73
C LYS A 239 -19.00 24.77 1.54
N ILE A 240 -18.51 23.56 1.82
CA ILE A 240 -18.00 22.63 0.81
C ILE A 240 -19.13 21.72 0.34
N GLY A 241 -19.35 21.66 -0.96
CA GLY A 241 -20.28 20.72 -1.60
C GLY A 241 -19.52 19.68 -2.41
N LEU A 242 -19.86 18.40 -2.21
CA LEU A 242 -19.37 17.29 -3.00
C LEU A 242 -20.38 16.97 -4.10
N ILE A 243 -19.98 17.05 -5.35
CA ILE A 243 -20.83 16.74 -6.51
C ILE A 243 -20.24 15.55 -7.27
N GLN A 244 -21.04 14.50 -7.42
CA GLN A 244 -20.68 13.31 -8.20
C GLN A 244 -21.12 13.40 -9.66
N PHE A 245 -22.08 14.27 -10.00
CA PHE A 245 -22.57 14.46 -11.37
C PHE A 245 -21.78 15.53 -12.13
N CYS A 246 -21.81 15.45 -13.47
CA CYS A 246 -21.10 16.40 -14.33
C CYS A 246 -21.91 17.71 -14.52
N ILE A 247 -21.22 18.85 -14.48
CA ILE A 247 -21.78 20.17 -14.82
C ILE A 247 -21.41 20.50 -16.26
N SER A 248 -22.04 19.79 -17.20
CA SER A 248 -21.81 19.90 -18.64
C SER A 248 -23.12 20.12 -19.39
N PRO A 249 -23.08 20.45 -20.70
CA PRO A 249 -24.27 20.38 -21.55
C PRO A 249 -24.94 19.00 -21.45
N PRO A 250 -26.27 18.92 -21.62
CA PRO A 250 -27.01 17.67 -21.51
C PRO A 250 -26.51 16.68 -22.56
N LYS A 251 -25.99 15.56 -22.09
CA LYS A 251 -25.60 14.41 -22.92
C LYS A 251 -26.41 13.21 -22.44
N THR A 252 -27.02 12.46 -23.36
CA THR A 252 -27.68 11.21 -23.04
C THR A 252 -26.67 10.06 -22.97
N ASP A 253 -26.95 9.04 -22.16
CA ASP A 253 -26.11 7.84 -22.04
C ASP A 253 -26.14 6.99 -23.33
N MET A 254 -27.19 7.14 -24.12
CA MET A 254 -27.35 6.55 -25.45
C MET A 254 -26.88 7.51 -26.54
N ASP A 255 -26.49 6.93 -27.69
CA ASP A 255 -26.17 7.69 -28.90
C ASP A 255 -27.35 8.57 -29.31
N HIS A 256 -27.10 9.87 -29.41
CA HIS A 256 -28.09 10.87 -29.79
C HIS A 256 -27.50 11.79 -30.84
N ASN A 257 -28.30 12.12 -31.85
CA ASN A 257 -27.96 13.09 -32.88
C ASN A 257 -28.93 14.26 -32.81
N VAL A 258 -28.39 15.47 -32.64
CA VAL A 258 -29.18 16.70 -32.69
C VAL A 258 -29.21 17.20 -34.14
N ILE A 259 -30.35 17.03 -34.80
CA ILE A 259 -30.56 17.50 -36.18
C ILE A 259 -31.01 18.96 -36.14
N VAL A 260 -30.21 19.86 -36.70
CA VAL A 260 -30.51 21.29 -36.78
C VAL A 260 -31.05 21.60 -38.18
N SER A 261 -32.36 21.86 -38.29
CA SER A 261 -33.03 22.13 -39.58
C SER A 261 -32.85 23.56 -40.09
N ASP A 262 -32.77 24.54 -39.18
CA ASP A 262 -32.78 25.97 -39.52
C ASP A 262 -31.79 26.76 -38.66
N TYR A 263 -31.32 27.90 -39.17
CA TYR A 263 -30.46 28.82 -38.41
C TYR A 263 -31.09 29.28 -37.08
N ALA A 264 -32.41 29.50 -37.06
CA ALA A 264 -33.13 29.86 -35.83
C ALA A 264 -33.24 28.68 -34.82
N ALA A 265 -33.07 27.44 -35.27
CA ALA A 265 -33.00 26.28 -34.38
C ALA A 265 -31.62 26.17 -33.71
N MET A 266 -30.55 26.55 -34.42
CA MET A 266 -29.18 26.59 -33.86
C MET A 266 -29.10 27.51 -32.63
N ASP A 267 -29.65 28.74 -32.73
CA ASP A 267 -29.68 29.69 -31.62
C ASP A 267 -30.51 29.21 -30.43
N ARG A 268 -31.56 28.41 -30.67
CA ARG A 268 -32.39 27.83 -29.61
C ARG A 268 -31.63 26.77 -28.83
N VAL A 269 -30.94 25.85 -29.51
CA VAL A 269 -30.12 24.81 -28.88
C VAL A 269 -29.05 25.43 -27.97
N LEU A 270 -28.31 26.42 -28.47
CA LEU A 270 -27.29 27.11 -27.68
C LEU A 270 -27.86 27.83 -26.44
N LYS A 271 -29.09 28.37 -26.53
CA LYS A 271 -29.77 28.98 -25.38
C LYS A 271 -30.23 27.94 -24.36
N GLU A 272 -30.73 26.79 -24.80
CA GLU A 272 -31.15 25.71 -23.92
C GLU A 272 -29.98 25.11 -23.13
N GLU A 273 -28.86 24.82 -23.79
CA GLU A 273 -27.65 24.33 -23.12
C GLU A 273 -27.15 25.30 -22.03
N ARG A 274 -27.12 26.60 -22.37
CA ARG A 274 -26.75 27.66 -21.41
C ARG A 274 -27.71 27.71 -20.23
N THR A 275 -29.01 27.61 -20.50
CA THR A 275 -30.06 27.68 -19.47
C THR A 275 -30.00 26.46 -18.55
N TYR A 276 -29.72 25.27 -19.08
CA TYR A 276 -29.54 24.05 -18.31
C TYR A 276 -28.42 24.19 -17.27
N ILE A 277 -27.22 24.59 -17.71
CA ILE A 277 -26.07 24.79 -16.82
C ILE A 277 -26.37 25.90 -15.80
N LEU A 278 -26.98 27.00 -16.24
CA LEU A 278 -27.30 28.13 -15.39
C LEU A 278 -28.33 27.78 -14.30
N ASN A 279 -29.26 26.86 -14.57
CA ASN A 279 -30.21 26.37 -13.58
C ASN A 279 -29.52 25.56 -12.47
N ILE A 280 -28.55 24.70 -12.81
CA ILE A 280 -27.73 23.96 -11.85
C ILE A 280 -26.95 24.94 -10.98
N VAL A 281 -26.26 25.92 -11.59
CA VAL A 281 -25.46 26.93 -10.89
C VAL A 281 -26.34 27.80 -9.97
N LYS A 282 -27.57 28.13 -10.37
CA LYS A 282 -28.55 28.82 -9.50
C LYS A 282 -28.91 28.00 -8.26
N GLN A 283 -29.08 26.69 -8.39
CA GLN A 283 -29.36 25.83 -7.24
C GLN A 283 -28.16 25.76 -6.28
N ILE A 284 -26.94 25.66 -6.82
CA ILE A 284 -25.69 25.73 -6.02
C ILE A 284 -25.60 27.07 -5.28
N LYS A 285 -25.97 28.18 -5.93
CA LYS A 285 -25.95 29.49 -5.27
C LYS A 285 -27.00 29.59 -4.17
N LYS A 286 -28.20 29.03 -4.39
CA LYS A 286 -29.29 29.02 -3.41
C LYS A 286 -28.94 28.22 -2.14
N SER A 287 -28.17 27.14 -2.27
CA SER A 287 -27.71 26.38 -1.09
C SER A 287 -26.65 27.13 -0.28
N GLY A 288 -26.07 28.20 -0.82
CA GLY A 288 -25.01 28.98 -0.19
C GLY A 288 -23.66 28.25 -0.18
N CYS A 289 -23.48 27.29 -1.08
CA CYS A 289 -22.20 26.60 -1.27
C CYS A 289 -21.16 27.55 -1.88
N ASN A 290 -19.95 27.56 -1.32
CA ASN A 290 -18.87 28.46 -1.74
C ASN A 290 -17.66 27.71 -2.33
N VAL A 291 -17.50 26.43 -2.00
CA VAL A 291 -16.45 25.56 -2.55
C VAL A 291 -17.11 24.29 -3.06
N LEU A 292 -16.82 23.93 -4.30
CA LEU A 292 -17.38 22.79 -4.98
C LEU A 292 -16.26 21.80 -5.30
N LEU A 293 -16.42 20.54 -4.92
CA LEU A 293 -15.53 19.46 -5.32
C LEU A 293 -16.30 18.57 -6.30
N VAL A 294 -15.84 18.51 -7.54
CA VAL A 294 -16.49 17.71 -8.58
C VAL A 294 -15.69 16.44 -8.83
N GLN A 295 -16.36 15.30 -8.76
CA GLN A 295 -15.72 14.03 -9.09
C GLN A 295 -15.33 14.00 -10.58
N LYS A 296 -14.08 13.62 -10.86
CA LYS A 296 -13.63 13.40 -12.23
C LYS A 296 -14.48 12.32 -12.89
N SER A 297 -15.08 12.64 -14.03
CA SER A 297 -15.77 11.69 -14.90
C SER A 297 -14.87 11.34 -16.08
N ILE A 298 -14.80 10.05 -16.41
CA ILE A 298 -14.08 9.54 -17.59
C ILE A 298 -15.02 9.50 -18.80
N LEU A 299 -16.33 9.36 -18.55
CA LEU A 299 -17.35 9.22 -19.59
C LEU A 299 -17.69 10.56 -20.26
N ARG A 300 -17.60 11.65 -19.50
CA ARG A 300 -17.98 12.99 -19.94
C ARG A 300 -17.15 14.06 -19.24
N ASP A 301 -17.14 15.25 -19.82
CA ASP A 301 -16.54 16.43 -19.24
C ASP A 301 -17.19 16.74 -17.89
N ALA A 302 -16.41 16.69 -16.80
CA ALA A 302 -16.92 16.87 -15.46
C ALA A 302 -17.45 18.30 -15.22
N VAL A 303 -16.78 19.31 -15.78
CA VAL A 303 -17.19 20.71 -15.74
C VAL A 303 -16.87 21.33 -17.10
N SER A 304 -17.86 21.98 -17.74
CA SER A 304 -17.64 22.69 -19.01
C SER A 304 -17.10 24.11 -18.79
N ASP A 305 -16.42 24.68 -19.78
CA ASP A 305 -15.89 26.06 -19.71
C ASP A 305 -16.99 27.09 -19.43
N LEU A 306 -18.19 26.87 -20.00
CA LEU A 306 -19.36 27.72 -19.73
C LEU A 306 -19.82 27.61 -18.27
N ALA A 307 -19.77 26.41 -17.69
CA ALA A 307 -20.07 26.21 -16.28
C ALA A 307 -19.04 26.90 -15.38
N ILE A 308 -17.75 26.81 -15.70
CA ILE A 308 -16.67 27.51 -14.98
C ILE A 308 -16.92 29.02 -15.02
N HIS A 309 -17.25 29.57 -16.19
CA HIS A 309 -17.56 31.00 -16.33
C HIS A 309 -18.75 31.45 -15.45
N PHE A 310 -19.81 30.65 -15.36
CA PHE A 310 -20.93 30.96 -14.47
C PHE A 310 -20.58 30.82 -12.99
N LEU A 311 -19.78 29.83 -12.62
CA LEU A 311 -19.30 29.59 -11.26
C LEU A 311 -18.35 30.71 -10.80
N ASP A 312 -17.48 31.20 -11.69
CA ASP A 312 -16.63 32.38 -11.48
C ASP A 312 -17.46 33.62 -11.15
N LYS A 313 -18.54 33.85 -11.91
CA LYS A 313 -19.43 35.01 -11.72
C LYS A 313 -20.11 35.02 -10.36
N ILE A 314 -20.45 33.84 -9.82
CA ILE A 314 -21.06 33.72 -8.48
C ILE A 314 -20.03 33.60 -7.34
N LYS A 315 -18.73 33.68 -7.68
CA LYS A 315 -17.58 33.56 -6.77
C LYS A 315 -17.55 32.23 -6.01
N VAL A 316 -17.81 31.13 -6.70
CA VAL A 316 -17.70 29.77 -6.15
C VAL A 316 -16.40 29.13 -6.65
N MET A 317 -15.58 28.64 -5.73
CA MET A 317 -14.36 27.91 -6.05
C MET A 317 -14.72 26.48 -6.45
N VAL A 318 -14.10 25.95 -7.50
CA VAL A 318 -14.36 24.63 -8.08
C VAL A 318 -13.04 23.89 -8.20
N VAL A 319 -12.99 22.66 -7.70
CA VAL A 319 -11.85 21.74 -7.78
C VAL A 319 -12.31 20.39 -8.32
#